data_AF-A0A536DHK8-F1
#
_entry.id   AF-A0A536DHK8-F1
#
_cell.length_a   1.000
_cell.length_b   1.000
_cell.length_c   1.000
_cell.angle_alpha   90.00
_cell.angle_beta   90.00
_cell.angle_gamma   90.00
#
_symmetry.space_group_name_H-M   'P 1'
#
loop_
_entity.id
_entity.type
_entity.pdbx_description
1 polymer ?
#
loop_
_entity_poly.entity_id
_entity_poly.type
_entity_poly.pdbx_seq_one_letter_code
_entity_poly.pdbx_strand_id
1 'polypeptide(L)'
;MRKHVLAALCASGALLLTLAPATLAAPLSKTEGAPDIDKTGYYLWHADDGFHLRTHGPGAEHDFDAVLRTRGTFENVDAVKLEGDDRVDVVDGGHQLNIHFHTFDFTDGVNFTVRGGERLHLSLKLDDKLAPTEQIFLGAKRVHARKNPFSIKL
;
A
#
# COMPACT_ATOMS: atom_id res chain seq x y z
N MET A 1 22.87 49.31 -20.07
CA MET A 1 23.94 48.68 -19.26
C MET A 1 23.28 47.68 -18.31
N ARG A 2 23.61 46.40 -18.47
CA ARG A 2 23.06 45.25 -17.72
C ARG A 2 23.40 45.32 -16.24
N LYS A 3 22.46 44.95 -15.36
CA LYS A 3 22.72 44.12 -14.17
C LYS A 3 21.52 43.20 -13.92
N HIS A 4 21.71 41.92 -14.27
CA HIS A 4 20.94 40.79 -13.76
C HIS A 4 21.30 40.57 -12.29
N VAL A 5 20.41 39.97 -11.49
CA VAL A 5 20.61 38.67 -10.85
C VAL A 5 19.23 38.19 -10.36
N LEU A 6 18.74 37.11 -10.95
CA LEU A 6 17.62 36.31 -10.45
C LEU A 6 18.21 35.28 -9.48
N ALA A 7 17.78 35.27 -8.23
CA ALA A 7 18.16 34.23 -7.27
C ALA A 7 17.26 33.00 -7.50
N ALA A 8 17.81 31.95 -8.10
CA ALA A 8 17.19 30.64 -8.13
C ALA A 8 17.65 29.87 -6.88
N LEU A 9 16.73 29.63 -5.94
CA LEU A 9 16.94 28.72 -4.82
C LEU A 9 16.78 27.28 -5.32
N CYS A 10 17.87 26.64 -5.70
CA CYS A 10 17.91 25.19 -5.87
C CYS A 10 18.12 24.56 -4.48
N ALA A 11 17.04 24.17 -3.80
CA ALA A 11 17.14 23.33 -2.61
C ALA A 11 17.15 21.86 -3.05
N SER A 12 18.32 21.25 -2.87
CA SER A 12 18.67 19.88 -3.20
C SER A 12 17.74 18.85 -2.54
N GLY A 13 17.01 18.08 -3.35
CA GLY A 13 16.33 16.87 -2.89
C GLY A 13 17.36 15.78 -2.60
N ALA A 14 17.54 15.45 -1.32
CA ALA A 14 18.34 14.30 -0.91
C ALA A 14 17.58 13.01 -1.25
N LEU A 15 17.87 12.44 -2.42
CA LEU A 15 17.37 11.12 -2.81
C LEU A 15 18.18 10.05 -2.06
N LEU A 16 17.70 9.66 -0.87
CA LEU A 16 18.17 8.44 -0.21
C LEU A 16 17.71 7.23 -1.03
N LEU A 17 18.50 6.82 -2.02
CA LEU A 17 18.43 5.47 -2.57
C LEU A 17 18.91 4.50 -1.49
N THR A 18 17.99 4.12 -0.60
CA THR A 18 18.18 2.89 0.17
C THR A 18 18.08 1.74 -0.83
N LEU A 19 19.21 1.13 -1.17
CA LEU A 19 19.22 -0.21 -1.75
C LEU A 19 18.57 -1.11 -0.71
N ALA A 20 17.26 -1.32 -0.83
CA ALA A 20 16.58 -2.29 0.00
C ALA A 20 17.26 -3.65 -0.25
N PRO A 21 17.88 -4.28 0.77
CA PRO A 21 18.41 -5.63 0.62
C PRO A 21 17.28 -6.51 0.08
N ALA A 22 17.61 -7.46 -0.81
CA ALA A 22 16.64 -8.39 -1.39
C ALA A 22 15.87 -9.08 -0.27
N THR A 23 14.76 -8.48 0.12
CA THR A 23 13.87 -9.00 1.14
C THR A 23 13.31 -10.29 0.58
N LEU A 24 13.29 -11.38 1.35
CA LEU A 24 12.58 -12.57 0.92
C LEU A 24 11.11 -12.17 0.65
N ALA A 25 10.70 -12.17 -0.63
CA ALA A 25 9.32 -11.88 -1.00
C ALA A 25 8.45 -13.07 -0.57
N ALA A 26 7.26 -12.77 -0.05
CA ALA A 26 6.22 -13.77 0.04
C ALA A 26 5.83 -14.21 -1.39
N PRO A 27 5.67 -15.52 -1.66
CA PRO A 27 5.15 -15.97 -2.95
C PRO A 27 3.67 -15.59 -3.08
N LEU A 28 3.21 -15.26 -4.30
CA LEU A 28 1.81 -14.92 -4.59
C LEU A 28 0.80 -15.94 -4.03
N SER A 29 1.15 -17.22 -4.04
CA SER A 29 0.35 -18.31 -3.43
C SER A 29 -0.09 -18.08 -1.98
N LYS A 30 0.57 -17.17 -1.23
CA LYS A 30 0.20 -16.81 0.14
C LYS A 30 -0.90 -15.76 0.22
N THR A 31 -1.15 -15.04 -0.86
CA THR A 31 -2.22 -14.04 -0.95
C THR A 31 -3.47 -14.56 -1.63
N GLU A 32 -3.52 -15.82 -2.06
CA GLU A 32 -4.67 -16.32 -2.83
C GLU A 32 -5.98 -16.38 -2.04
N GLY A 33 -7.04 -15.87 -2.66
CA GLY A 33 -8.43 -15.95 -2.20
C GLY A 33 -8.81 -14.92 -1.13
N ALA A 34 -10.08 -14.51 -1.12
CA ALA A 34 -10.60 -13.55 -0.15
C ALA A 34 -10.62 -14.14 1.28
N PRO A 35 -10.11 -13.41 2.29
CA PRO A 35 -10.26 -13.77 3.70
C PRO A 35 -11.61 -13.31 4.28
N ASP A 36 -12.03 -13.94 5.37
CA ASP A 36 -13.01 -13.35 6.28
C ASP A 36 -12.38 -12.13 6.99
N ILE A 37 -13.09 -11.00 6.99
CA ILE A 37 -12.66 -9.72 7.58
C ILE A 37 -13.44 -9.51 8.89
N ASP A 38 -12.75 -9.63 10.03
CA ASP A 38 -13.38 -9.65 11.36
C ASP A 38 -12.55 -9.00 12.48
N LYS A 39 -11.27 -8.71 12.23
CA LYS A 39 -10.32 -8.12 13.19
C LYS A 39 -9.72 -6.84 12.64
N THR A 40 -9.27 -5.96 13.54
CA THR A 40 -8.54 -4.76 13.15
C THR A 40 -7.29 -5.12 12.33
N GLY A 41 -7.11 -4.47 11.18
CA GLY A 41 -5.90 -4.60 10.38
C GLY A 41 -6.11 -4.51 8.87
N TYR A 42 -5.04 -4.88 8.17
CA TYR A 42 -4.97 -4.97 6.72
C TYR A 42 -5.26 -6.39 6.25
N TYR A 43 -6.06 -6.50 5.20
CA TYR A 43 -6.35 -7.74 4.50
C TYR A 43 -5.97 -7.58 3.06
N LEU A 44 -4.99 -8.37 2.61
CA LEU A 44 -4.50 -8.34 1.24
C LEU A 44 -4.67 -9.71 0.61
N TRP A 45 -5.38 -9.76 -0.50
CA TRP A 45 -5.46 -10.96 -1.30
C TRP A 45 -5.34 -10.69 -2.78
N HIS A 46 -5.07 -11.76 -3.52
CA HIS A 46 -5.08 -11.84 -4.95
C HIS A 46 -6.16 -12.83 -5.39
N ALA A 47 -6.84 -12.51 -6.47
CA ALA A 47 -7.82 -13.35 -7.14
C ALA A 47 -7.72 -13.11 -8.66
N ASP A 48 -8.59 -13.74 -9.45
CA ASP A 48 -8.55 -13.68 -10.93
C ASP A 48 -8.69 -12.25 -11.49
N ASP A 49 -9.31 -11.34 -10.73
CA ASP A 49 -9.52 -9.93 -11.08
C ASP A 49 -8.45 -8.97 -10.52
N GLY A 50 -7.43 -9.49 -9.82
CA GLY A 50 -6.28 -8.73 -9.34
C GLY A 50 -6.13 -8.73 -7.82
N PHE A 51 -5.49 -7.68 -7.31
CA PHE A 51 -5.27 -7.47 -5.89
C PHE A 51 -6.40 -6.69 -5.25
N HIS A 52 -6.68 -7.05 -4.02
CA HIS A 52 -7.64 -6.39 -3.17
C HIS A 52 -6.97 -6.09 -1.84
N LEU A 53 -6.94 -4.82 -1.45
CA LEU A 53 -6.54 -4.38 -0.12
C LEU A 53 -7.80 -3.90 0.61
N ARG A 54 -8.01 -4.39 1.82
CA ARG A 54 -9.04 -3.91 2.74
C ARG A 54 -8.43 -3.50 4.06
N THR A 55 -8.99 -2.48 4.66
CA THR A 55 -8.75 -2.09 6.05
C THR A 55 -10.00 -2.40 6.84
N HIS A 56 -9.84 -2.73 8.11
CA HIS A 56 -10.96 -2.90 9.01
C HIS A 56 -10.52 -2.49 10.40
N GLY A 57 -11.37 -1.76 11.11
CA GLY A 57 -11.15 -1.40 12.50
C GLY A 57 -12.52 -1.27 13.16
N PRO A 58 -13.01 -2.28 13.89
CA PRO A 58 -14.27 -2.18 14.61
C PRO A 58 -14.08 -1.48 15.97
N GLY A 59 -14.98 -0.55 16.29
CA GLY A 59 -15.17 0.06 17.61
C GLY A 59 -14.28 1.24 17.97
N ALA A 60 -13.26 1.54 17.16
CA ALA A 60 -12.37 2.68 17.34
C ALA A 60 -11.94 3.23 15.97
N GLU A 61 -11.83 4.55 15.91
CA GLU A 61 -11.31 5.28 14.75
C GLU A 61 -9.83 4.95 14.55
N HIS A 62 -9.47 4.62 13.33
CA HIS A 62 -8.12 4.24 12.95
C HIS A 62 -7.72 4.87 11.61
N ASP A 63 -6.48 5.35 11.56
CA ASP A 63 -5.86 5.82 10.33
C ASP A 63 -5.01 4.71 9.71
N PHE A 64 -5.36 4.33 8.48
CA PHE A 64 -4.66 3.33 7.70
C PHE A 64 -3.95 3.97 6.51
N ASP A 65 -2.62 4.09 6.59
CA ASP A 65 -1.80 4.54 5.46
C ASP A 65 -1.07 3.37 4.79
N ALA A 66 -1.22 3.22 3.48
CA ALA A 66 -0.46 2.25 2.71
C ALA A 66 0.29 2.91 1.56
N VAL A 67 1.58 2.57 1.44
CA VAL A 67 2.41 2.92 0.29
C VAL A 67 2.82 1.64 -0.42
N LEU A 68 2.29 1.46 -1.63
CA LEU A 68 2.56 0.33 -2.49
C LEU A 68 3.47 0.78 -3.63
N ARG A 69 4.47 -0.02 -3.97
CA ARG A 69 5.43 0.25 -5.06
C ARG A 69 5.69 -0.98 -5.90
N THR A 70 5.88 -0.79 -7.20
CA THR A 70 6.27 -1.85 -8.13
C THR A 70 7.15 -1.27 -9.24
N ARG A 71 7.89 -2.14 -9.94
CA ARG A 71 8.58 -1.78 -11.18
C ARG A 71 7.67 -1.84 -12.41
N GLY A 72 6.48 -2.43 -12.29
CA GLY A 72 5.40 -2.30 -13.26
C GLY A 72 4.53 -1.08 -13.00
N THR A 73 3.29 -1.09 -13.47
CA THR A 73 2.33 0.00 -13.24
C THR A 73 1.07 -0.49 -12.53
N PHE A 74 0.53 0.32 -11.63
CA PHE A 74 -0.80 0.13 -11.05
C PHE A 74 -1.87 0.51 -12.07
N GLU A 75 -2.84 -0.37 -12.29
CA GLU A 75 -3.94 -0.21 -13.25
C GLU A 75 -5.26 -0.69 -12.64
N ASN A 76 -6.38 -0.27 -13.22
CA ASN A 76 -7.73 -0.62 -12.74
C ASN A 76 -7.89 -0.35 -11.23
N VAL A 77 -7.38 0.80 -10.78
CA VAL A 77 -7.42 1.20 -9.37
C VAL A 77 -8.82 1.72 -9.06
N ASP A 78 -9.57 0.95 -8.30
CA ASP A 78 -10.95 1.25 -7.92
C ASP A 78 -11.09 1.23 -6.41
N ALA A 79 -11.48 2.36 -5.84
CA ALA A 79 -11.62 2.51 -4.41
C ALA A 79 -12.97 1.96 -3.92
N VAL A 80 -12.96 1.32 -2.76
CA VAL A 80 -14.11 0.65 -2.18
C VAL A 80 -14.52 1.41 -0.93
N LYS A 81 -15.72 2.01 -0.99
CA LYS A 81 -16.36 2.74 0.12
C LYS A 81 -15.57 3.94 0.65
N LEU A 82 -15.05 4.78 -0.24
CA LEU A 82 -14.45 6.05 0.19
C LEU A 82 -15.50 6.92 0.92
N GLU A 83 -15.16 7.35 2.12
CA GLU A 83 -15.93 8.32 2.90
C GLU A 83 -15.01 9.47 3.36
N GLY A 84 -15.56 10.70 3.43
CA GLY A 84 -14.86 11.85 4.01
C GLY A 84 -13.47 12.13 3.43
N ASP A 85 -12.44 11.89 4.26
CA ASP A 85 -11.03 12.22 4.02
C ASP A 85 -10.21 11.09 3.36
N ASP A 86 -10.85 9.98 2.97
CA ASP A 86 -10.19 8.83 2.31
C ASP A 86 -9.58 9.20 0.95
N ARG A 87 -8.40 8.64 0.66
CA ARG A 87 -7.65 8.93 -0.58
C ARG A 87 -6.96 7.69 -1.13
N VAL A 88 -6.99 7.59 -2.46
CA VAL A 88 -6.28 6.57 -3.24
C VAL A 88 -5.64 7.26 -4.44
N ASP A 89 -4.33 7.44 -4.40
CA ASP A 89 -3.58 8.19 -5.40
C ASP A 89 -2.56 7.29 -6.12
N VAL A 90 -2.69 7.20 -7.45
CA VAL A 90 -1.65 6.63 -8.31
C VAL A 90 -0.67 7.74 -8.67
N VAL A 91 0.59 7.57 -8.27
CA VAL A 91 1.66 8.57 -8.45
C VAL A 91 2.89 7.94 -9.10
N ASP A 92 3.94 8.74 -9.30
CA ASP A 92 5.22 8.29 -9.86
C ASP A 92 5.06 7.59 -11.22
N GLY A 93 4.24 8.18 -12.11
CA GLY A 93 3.96 7.63 -13.44
C GLY A 93 3.23 6.28 -13.43
N GLY A 94 2.62 5.90 -12.31
CA GLY A 94 1.97 4.59 -12.14
C GLY A 94 2.76 3.58 -11.31
N HIS A 95 3.96 3.93 -10.85
CA HIS A 95 4.85 3.01 -10.10
C HIS A 95 4.60 3.00 -8.58
N GLN A 96 3.75 3.90 -8.09
CA GLN A 96 3.41 4.01 -6.67
C GLN A 96 1.90 4.25 -6.48
N LEU A 97 1.33 3.57 -5.50
CA LEU A 97 -0.05 3.74 -5.05
C LEU A 97 -0.03 4.15 -3.58
N ASN A 98 -0.54 5.34 -3.28
CA ASN A 98 -0.69 5.87 -1.92
C ASN A 98 -2.15 5.76 -1.51
N ILE A 99 -2.37 5.26 -0.31
CA ILE A 99 -3.70 5.03 0.24
C ILE A 99 -3.73 5.62 1.64
N HIS A 100 -4.80 6.33 1.95
CA HIS A 100 -5.15 6.79 3.28
C HIS A 100 -6.63 6.48 3.49
N PHE A 101 -6.94 5.66 4.49
CA PHE A 101 -8.32 5.39 4.91
C PHE A 101 -8.51 5.72 6.37
N HIS A 102 -9.59 6.42 6.67
CA HIS A 102 -10.00 6.82 8.00
C HIS A 102 -11.22 5.99 8.42
N THR A 103 -10.98 4.86 9.08
CA THR A 103 -11.99 3.81 9.27
C THR A 103 -12.48 3.77 10.73
N PHE A 104 -13.81 3.72 10.95
CA PHE A 104 -14.41 3.63 12.30
C PHE A 104 -15.03 2.28 12.69
N ASP A 105 -15.97 1.75 11.88
CA ASP A 105 -16.67 0.48 12.19
C ASP A 105 -16.81 -0.42 10.96
N PHE A 106 -16.34 0.04 9.80
CA PHE A 106 -16.56 -0.61 8.52
C PHE A 106 -15.25 -1.09 7.89
N THR A 107 -15.33 -1.38 6.60
CA THR A 107 -14.23 -1.94 5.82
C THR A 107 -14.10 -1.09 4.57
N ASP A 108 -12.99 -0.38 4.47
CA ASP A 108 -12.63 0.42 3.30
C ASP A 108 -11.58 -0.34 2.48
N GLY A 109 -11.33 0.12 1.27
CA GLY A 109 -10.45 -0.65 0.41
C GLY A 109 -10.10 -0.04 -0.93
N VAL A 110 -9.26 -0.78 -1.62
CA VAL A 110 -8.93 -0.55 -3.02
C VAL A 110 -8.72 -1.88 -3.72
N ASN A 111 -9.24 -1.97 -4.93
CA ASN A 111 -8.95 -3.02 -5.89
C ASN A 111 -7.96 -2.47 -6.91
N PHE A 112 -6.99 -3.27 -7.33
CA PHE A 112 -6.03 -2.85 -8.34
C PHE A 112 -5.41 -4.05 -9.03
N THR A 113 -4.89 -3.81 -10.22
CA THR A 113 -4.04 -4.74 -10.96
C THR A 113 -2.62 -4.17 -11.05
N VAL A 114 -1.64 -5.04 -11.23
CA VAL A 114 -0.26 -4.64 -11.49
C VAL A 114 0.15 -5.17 -12.86
N ARG A 115 0.41 -4.26 -13.81
CA ARG A 115 0.89 -4.62 -15.14
C ARG A 115 2.41 -4.55 -15.19
N GLY A 116 3.04 -5.69 -15.44
CA GLY A 116 4.50 -5.81 -15.47
C GLY A 116 5.14 -5.72 -14.08
N GLY A 117 6.45 -5.94 -14.01
CA GLY A 117 7.18 -6.00 -12.75
C GLY A 117 7.14 -7.39 -12.09
N GLU A 118 8.09 -7.64 -11.19
CA GLU A 118 8.28 -8.96 -10.56
C GLU A 118 7.84 -8.98 -9.10
N ARG A 119 7.57 -7.80 -8.53
CA ARG A 119 7.37 -7.62 -7.09
C ARG A 119 6.45 -6.44 -6.80
N LEU A 120 5.54 -6.66 -5.87
CA LEU A 120 4.78 -5.62 -5.18
C LEU A 120 5.43 -5.39 -3.81
N HIS A 121 5.88 -4.18 -3.54
CA HIS A 121 6.43 -3.75 -2.25
C HIS A 121 5.37 -3.00 -1.47
N LEU A 122 5.23 -3.31 -0.18
CA LEU A 122 4.21 -2.73 0.69
C LEU A 122 4.84 -2.21 1.97
N SER A 123 4.44 -1.00 2.35
CA SER A 123 4.66 -0.41 3.66
C SER A 123 3.31 0.02 4.21
N LEU A 124 2.90 -0.59 5.32
CA LEU A 124 1.56 -0.42 5.88
C LEU A 124 1.67 0.26 7.24
N LYS A 125 0.82 1.24 7.53
CA LYS A 125 0.77 1.91 8.83
C LYS A 125 -0.61 1.84 9.44
N LEU A 126 -0.66 1.68 10.75
CA LEU A 126 -1.85 1.84 11.56
C LEU A 126 -1.53 2.88 12.62
N ASP A 127 -2.33 3.94 12.68
CA ASP A 127 -2.19 5.04 13.63
C ASP A 127 -0.75 5.60 13.65
N ASP A 128 -0.30 6.08 12.48
CA ASP A 128 1.03 6.65 12.19
C ASP A 128 2.25 5.74 12.38
N LYS A 129 2.06 4.51 12.86
CA LYS A 129 3.13 3.53 13.12
C LYS A 129 3.06 2.41 12.11
N LEU A 130 4.18 1.73 11.85
CA LEU A 130 4.14 0.52 11.03
C LEU A 130 3.16 -0.48 11.66
N ALA A 131 2.21 -0.94 10.85
CA ALA A 131 1.23 -1.92 11.27
C ALA A 131 1.95 -3.19 11.77
N PRO A 132 1.61 -3.69 12.97
CA PRO A 132 2.09 -4.96 13.48
C PRO A 132 1.79 -6.10 12.50
N THR A 133 2.70 -7.05 12.40
CA THR A 133 2.60 -8.18 11.44
C THR A 133 1.38 -9.06 11.64
N GLU A 134 0.95 -9.20 12.88
CA GLU A 134 -0.24 -9.91 13.35
C GLU A 134 -1.55 -9.23 12.93
N GLN A 135 -1.48 -7.97 12.47
CA GLN A 135 -2.59 -7.21 11.89
C GLN A 135 -2.50 -7.09 10.36
N ILE A 136 -1.63 -7.87 9.72
CA ILE A 136 -1.51 -7.93 8.27
C ILE A 136 -1.84 -9.36 7.82
N PHE A 137 -3.03 -9.56 7.30
CA PHE A 137 -3.58 -10.85 6.89
C PHE A 137 -3.45 -11.03 5.37
N LEU A 138 -2.84 -12.13 4.95
CA LEU A 138 -2.62 -12.47 3.54
C LEU A 138 -3.47 -13.66 3.12
N GLY A 139 -4.28 -13.45 2.07
CA GLY A 139 -5.12 -14.47 1.42
C GLY A 139 -6.16 -15.13 2.31
N ALA A 140 -6.90 -16.08 1.76
CA ALA A 140 -8.00 -16.78 2.45
C ALA A 140 -7.53 -17.53 3.70
N LYS A 141 -6.25 -17.93 3.72
CA LYS A 141 -5.61 -18.61 4.86
C LYS A 141 -5.20 -17.66 5.97
N ARG A 142 -5.41 -16.35 5.82
CA ARG A 142 -5.09 -15.30 6.80
C ARG A 142 -3.66 -15.42 7.33
N VAL A 143 -2.72 -15.71 6.43
CA VAL A 143 -1.30 -15.86 6.80
C VAL A 143 -0.77 -14.49 7.19
N HIS A 144 -0.17 -14.36 8.36
CA HIS A 144 0.45 -13.11 8.76
C HIS A 144 1.68 -12.77 7.91
N ALA A 145 1.84 -11.49 7.56
CA ALA A 145 3.10 -11.02 6.99
C ALA A 145 4.25 -11.28 7.97
N ARG A 146 5.43 -11.67 7.48
CA ARG A 146 6.59 -11.96 8.36
C ARG A 146 7.28 -10.70 8.88
N LYS A 147 7.05 -9.58 8.21
CA LYS A 147 7.63 -8.26 8.53
C LYS A 147 6.81 -7.18 7.85
N ASN A 148 7.02 -5.94 8.27
CA ASN A 148 6.50 -4.74 7.63
C ASN A 148 7.64 -3.69 7.65
N PRO A 149 8.09 -3.17 6.50
CA PRO A 149 7.62 -3.42 5.13
C PRO A 149 7.99 -4.81 4.58
N PHE A 150 7.24 -5.27 3.58
CA PHE A 150 7.45 -6.55 2.90
C PHE A 150 7.24 -6.48 1.38
N SER A 151 7.45 -7.61 0.70
CA SER A 151 7.17 -7.73 -0.72
C SER A 151 6.42 -9.02 -1.02
N ILE A 152 5.62 -8.99 -2.08
CA ILE A 152 5.03 -10.16 -2.73
C ILE A 152 5.72 -10.34 -4.08
N LYS A 153 6.06 -11.57 -4.45
CA LYS A 153 6.53 -11.92 -5.79
C LYS A 153 5.31 -12.09 -6.70
N LEU A 154 5.28 -11.36 -7.81
CA LEU A 154 4.22 -11.39 -8.82
C LEU A 154 4.47 -12.51 -9.85
#